data_AF-L0IP79-F1
#
_entry.id   AF-L0IP79-F1
#
_cell.length_a   1.000
_cell.length_b   1.000
_cell.length_c   1.000
_cell.angle_alpha   90.00
_cell.angle_beta   90.00
_cell.angle_gamma   90.00
#
_symmetry.space_group_name_H-M   'P 1'
#
loop_
_entity.id
_entity.type
_entity.pdbx_description
1 polymer ?
#
loop_
_entity_poly.entity_id
_entity_poly.type
_entity_poly.pdbx_seq_one_letter_code
_entity_poly.pdbx_strand_id
1 'polypeptide(L)'
;MKDINDLLKGLIFKMSDIEEIKKLMDRLSESERDKENASKKMQEVLCKSIREIKDILLSLKKYIANENVTLRSYSGKTFAAGEGIVIFDRSIDEKIVLKPDNAFYLLKVENDQLVTVQIDDLDIHDYMSYDTLFDSVKKSLIKCIQKNEEDILAYRSTMLKIDKYNKDLEEILSLKKATDEKNGGDKNKIN
;
A
#
# COMPACT_ATOMS: atom_id res chain seq x y z
N MET A 1 60.36 -54.03 17.95
CA MET A 1 58.91 -54.34 17.96
C MET A 1 58.19 -53.00 18.08
N LYS A 2 57.49 -52.54 17.02
CA LYS A 2 56.59 -51.38 17.16
C LYS A 2 55.46 -51.83 18.07
N ASP A 3 55.28 -51.14 19.19
CA ASP A 3 54.37 -51.52 20.25
C ASP A 3 52.94 -51.62 19.69
N ILE A 4 52.31 -52.78 19.88
CA ILE A 4 50.91 -53.02 19.52
C ILE A 4 50.01 -51.96 20.18
N ASN A 5 50.43 -51.45 21.34
CA ASN A 5 49.77 -50.36 22.06
C ASN A 5 49.75 -49.02 21.30
N ASP A 6 50.79 -48.67 20.55
CA ASP A 6 50.83 -47.43 19.77
C ASP A 6 49.98 -47.53 18.49
N LEU A 7 49.94 -48.73 17.88
CA LEU A 7 49.02 -49.02 16.77
C LEU A 7 47.56 -48.96 17.22
N LEU A 8 47.24 -49.52 18.40
CA LEU A 8 45.91 -49.46 18.99
C LEU A 8 45.50 -48.04 19.37
N LYS A 9 46.39 -47.24 19.97
CA LYS A 9 46.13 -45.82 20.26
C LYS A 9 45.86 -45.00 19.01
N GLY A 10 46.65 -45.21 17.94
CA GLY A 10 46.42 -44.55 16.64
C GLY A 10 45.11 -44.96 15.97
N LEU A 11 44.67 -46.21 16.15
CA LEU A 11 43.37 -46.70 15.66
C LEU A 11 42.19 -46.15 16.46
N ILE A 12 42.30 -46.11 17.79
CA ILE A 12 41.30 -45.52 18.69
C ILE A 12 41.17 -44.00 18.43
N PHE A 13 42.29 -43.30 18.24
CA PHE A 13 42.29 -41.88 17.88
C PHE A 13 41.62 -41.63 16.52
N LYS A 14 41.95 -42.43 15.49
CA LYS A 14 41.29 -42.33 14.18
C LYS A 14 39.79 -42.71 14.23
N MET A 15 39.40 -43.66 15.07
CA MET A 15 37.99 -44.00 15.28
C MET A 15 37.24 -42.84 15.97
N SER A 16 37.87 -42.15 16.92
CA SER A 16 37.34 -40.94 17.56
C SER A 16 37.13 -39.81 16.55
N ASP A 17 38.09 -39.56 15.67
CA ASP A 17 37.99 -38.51 14.63
C ASP A 17 36.87 -38.84 13.62
N ILE A 18 36.73 -40.10 13.22
CA ILE A 18 35.65 -40.54 12.31
C ILE A 18 34.27 -40.38 12.97
N GLU A 19 34.16 -40.66 14.26
CA GLU A 19 32.90 -40.50 15.00
C GLU A 19 32.55 -39.02 15.21
N GLU A 20 33.54 -38.16 15.40
CA GLU A 20 33.37 -36.71 15.42
C GLU A 20 32.92 -36.17 14.05
N ILE A 21 33.54 -36.63 12.95
CA ILE A 21 33.13 -36.26 11.58
C ILE A 21 31.68 -36.70 11.32
N LYS A 22 31.26 -37.90 11.75
CA LYS A 22 29.87 -38.35 11.63
C LYS A 22 28.91 -37.43 12.39
N LYS A 23 29.23 -37.08 13.64
CA LYS A 23 28.42 -36.13 14.42
C LYS A 23 28.31 -34.76 13.74
N LEU A 24 29.39 -34.28 13.12
CA LEU A 24 29.38 -33.03 12.36
C LEU A 24 28.51 -33.13 11.10
N MET A 25 28.56 -34.25 10.37
CA MET A 25 27.68 -34.49 9.21
C MET A 25 26.20 -34.59 9.60
N ASP A 26 25.90 -35.25 10.71
CA ASP A 26 24.52 -35.34 11.23
C ASP A 26 24.00 -33.95 11.63
N ARG A 27 24.82 -33.15 12.32
CA ARG A 27 24.48 -31.76 12.67
C ARG A 27 24.30 -30.85 11.45
N LEU A 28 25.13 -31.04 10.41
CA LEU A 28 24.97 -30.31 9.16
C LEU A 28 23.64 -30.67 8.50
N SER A 29 23.31 -31.96 8.42
CA SER A 29 22.06 -32.45 7.85
C SER A 29 20.83 -31.94 8.61
N GLU A 30 20.89 -31.91 9.94
CA GLU A 30 19.85 -31.33 10.79
C GLU A 30 19.72 -29.82 10.55
N SER A 31 20.84 -29.09 10.51
CA SER A 31 20.86 -27.66 10.23
C SER A 31 20.31 -27.30 8.84
N GLU A 32 20.56 -28.12 7.82
CA GLU A 32 20.01 -27.91 6.47
C GLU A 32 18.49 -28.10 6.45
N ARG A 33 17.99 -29.14 7.14
CA ARG A 33 16.56 -29.38 7.29
C ARG A 33 15.87 -28.25 8.06
N ASP A 34 16.49 -27.76 9.13
CA ASP A 34 15.96 -26.65 9.91
C ASP A 34 15.92 -25.35 9.10
N LYS A 35 16.97 -25.10 8.30
CA LYS A 35 17.00 -23.97 7.35
C LYS A 35 15.87 -24.06 6.34
N GLU A 36 15.63 -25.24 5.75
CA GLU A 36 14.55 -25.44 4.80
C GLU A 36 13.16 -25.20 5.43
N ASN A 37 12.94 -25.74 6.63
CA ASN A 37 11.69 -25.54 7.37
C ASN A 37 11.46 -24.06 7.74
N ALA A 38 12.51 -23.37 8.19
CA ALA A 38 12.44 -21.95 8.50
C ALA A 38 12.13 -21.12 7.25
N SER A 39 12.77 -21.44 6.12
CA SER A 39 12.53 -20.79 4.83
C SER A 39 11.07 -20.97 4.36
N LYS A 40 10.52 -22.19 4.46
CA LYS A 40 9.11 -22.45 4.12
C LYS A 40 8.14 -21.66 4.99
N LYS A 41 8.33 -21.68 6.31
CA LYS A 41 7.49 -20.90 7.24
C LYS A 41 7.57 -19.40 6.95
N MET A 42 8.75 -18.90 6.64
CA MET A 42 8.93 -17.49 6.27
C MET A 42 8.16 -17.15 5.00
N GLN A 43 8.26 -17.96 3.95
CA GLN A 43 7.50 -17.75 2.70
C GLN A 43 5.99 -17.76 2.94
N GLU A 44 5.47 -18.68 3.76
CA GLU A 44 4.05 -18.74 4.11
C GLU A 44 3.56 -17.45 4.80
N VAL A 45 4.32 -16.98 5.80
CA VAL A 45 4.00 -15.74 6.51
C VAL A 45 4.04 -14.55 5.56
N LEU A 46 5.06 -14.45 4.71
CA LEU A 46 5.23 -13.36 3.76
C LEU A 46 4.10 -13.32 2.74
N CYS A 47 3.75 -14.45 2.11
CA CYS A 47 2.63 -14.55 1.18
C CYS A 47 1.33 -14.07 1.82
N LYS A 48 1.07 -14.47 3.07
CA LYS A 48 -0.13 -14.05 3.80
C LYS A 48 -0.12 -12.54 4.06
N SER A 49 0.99 -12.01 4.57
CA SER A 49 1.11 -10.58 4.87
C SER A 49 0.99 -9.70 3.63
N ILE A 50 1.63 -10.08 2.51
CA ILE A 50 1.53 -9.34 1.25
C ILE A 50 0.09 -9.33 0.74
N ARG A 51 -0.60 -10.48 0.79
CA ARG A 51 -2.02 -10.55 0.40
C ARG A 51 -2.87 -9.61 1.25
N GLU A 52 -2.73 -9.65 2.58
CA GLU A 52 -3.48 -8.77 3.49
C GLU A 52 -3.19 -7.28 3.21
N ILE A 53 -1.93 -6.93 2.95
CA ILE A 53 -1.52 -5.57 2.57
C ILE A 53 -2.23 -5.11 1.29
N LYS A 54 -2.22 -5.95 0.25
CA LYS A 54 -2.89 -5.63 -1.01
C LYS A 54 -4.39 -5.44 -0.81
N ASP A 55 -5.03 -6.33 -0.05
CA ASP A 55 -6.46 -6.25 0.26
C ASP A 55 -6.80 -4.95 0.98
N ILE A 56 -5.99 -4.54 1.97
CA ILE A 56 -6.13 -3.26 2.66
C ILE A 56 -6.01 -2.11 1.65
N LEU A 57 -4.95 -2.06 0.83
CA LEU A 57 -4.73 -0.99 -0.13
C LEU A 57 -5.87 -0.89 -1.15
N LEU A 58 -6.34 -2.02 -1.68
CA LEU A 58 -7.46 -2.07 -2.61
C LEU A 58 -8.78 -1.65 -1.97
N SER A 59 -9.00 -1.95 -0.68
CA SER A 59 -10.17 -1.43 0.05
C SER A 59 -10.16 0.10 0.16
N LEU A 60 -8.97 0.70 0.16
CA LEU A 60 -8.75 2.15 0.20
C LEU A 60 -8.71 2.80 -1.18
N LYS A 61 -8.82 2.03 -2.28
CA LYS A 61 -8.64 2.47 -3.67
C LYS A 61 -9.34 3.80 -3.98
N LYS A 62 -10.61 3.96 -3.60
CA LYS A 62 -11.40 5.18 -3.86
C LYS A 62 -10.80 6.48 -3.27
N TYR A 63 -9.91 6.36 -2.28
CA TYR A 63 -9.29 7.49 -1.62
C TYR A 63 -7.87 7.78 -2.13
N ILE A 64 -7.12 6.73 -2.47
CA ILE A 64 -5.67 6.81 -2.72
C ILE A 64 -5.23 6.44 -4.13
N ALA A 65 -6.10 5.81 -4.93
CA ALA A 65 -5.75 5.46 -6.30
C ALA A 65 -5.61 6.72 -7.16
N ASN A 66 -4.61 6.70 -8.03
CA ASN A 66 -4.47 7.68 -9.08
C ASN A 66 -5.14 7.13 -10.33
N GLU A 67 -6.06 7.91 -10.92
CA GLU A 67 -6.72 7.56 -12.18
C GLU A 67 -5.71 7.45 -13.33
N ASN A 68 -4.62 8.22 -13.26
CA ASN A 68 -3.55 8.19 -14.24
C ASN A 68 -2.18 8.33 -13.56
N VAL A 69 -1.55 7.20 -13.24
CA VAL A 69 -0.17 7.17 -12.78
C VAL A 69 0.73 7.63 -13.92
N THR A 70 1.61 8.59 -13.62
CA THR A 70 2.56 9.13 -14.59
C THR A 70 4.00 8.93 -14.17
N LEU A 71 4.86 8.70 -15.15
CA LEU A 71 6.32 8.65 -15.02
C LEU A 71 6.94 9.68 -15.96
N ARG A 72 8.09 10.23 -15.59
CA ARG A 72 8.79 11.23 -16.40
C ARG A 72 10.21 10.75 -16.71
N SER A 73 10.60 10.75 -17.97
CA SER A 73 11.99 10.50 -18.35
C SER A 73 12.88 11.68 -17.97
N TYR A 74 14.19 11.43 -17.85
CA TYR A 74 15.19 12.48 -17.69
C TYR A 74 15.27 13.44 -18.90
N SER A 75 14.75 13.03 -20.06
CA SER A 75 14.58 13.88 -21.25
C SER A 75 13.36 14.82 -21.16
N GLY A 76 12.55 14.71 -20.11
CA GLY A 76 11.39 15.56 -19.85
C GLY A 76 10.07 15.05 -20.45
N LYS A 77 10.06 13.90 -21.14
CA LYS A 77 8.84 13.27 -21.64
C LYS A 77 8.06 12.65 -20.49
N THR A 78 6.72 12.71 -20.58
CA THR A 78 5.82 12.14 -19.57
C THR A 78 5.06 10.96 -20.17
N PHE A 79 4.97 9.87 -19.43
CA PHE A 79 4.32 8.62 -19.82
C PHE A 79 3.18 8.33 -18.86
N ALA A 80 2.02 8.00 -19.40
CA ALA A 80 0.83 7.58 -18.65
C ALA A 80 0.78 6.06 -18.56
N ALA A 81 0.60 5.52 -17.36
CA ALA A 81 0.58 4.08 -17.08
C ALA A 81 -0.82 3.57 -16.63
N GLY A 82 -1.82 4.45 -16.63
CA GLY A 82 -3.21 4.13 -16.26
C GLY A 82 -3.45 4.15 -14.75
N GLU A 83 -4.56 3.54 -14.34
CA GLU A 83 -5.02 3.58 -12.95
C GLU A 83 -4.17 2.67 -12.04
N GLY A 84 -3.88 3.16 -10.83
CA GLY A 84 -3.27 2.32 -9.79
C GLY A 84 -2.94 3.07 -8.51
N ILE A 85 -2.54 2.31 -7.49
CA ILE A 85 -2.06 2.84 -6.21
C ILE A 85 -0.53 2.82 -6.26
N VAL A 86 0.09 3.99 -6.18
CA VAL A 86 1.55 4.09 -6.12
C VAL A 86 2.02 3.66 -4.74
N ILE A 87 2.76 2.56 -4.69
CA ILE A 87 3.27 1.95 -3.45
C ILE A 87 4.61 2.58 -3.07
N PHE A 88 5.46 2.77 -4.08
CA PHE A 88 6.80 3.28 -3.88
C PHE A 88 7.26 4.05 -5.11
N ASP A 89 7.65 5.31 -4.89
CA ASP A 89 8.32 6.13 -5.89
C ASP A 89 9.84 5.94 -5.73
N ARG A 90 10.45 5.13 -6.60
CA ARG A 90 11.90 4.87 -6.55
C ARG A 90 12.68 6.02 -7.17
N SER A 91 12.16 6.58 -8.26
CA SER A 91 12.69 7.74 -8.98
C SER A 91 11.60 8.41 -9.81
N ILE A 92 11.95 9.44 -10.57
CA ILE A 92 11.00 10.13 -11.47
C ILE A 92 10.53 9.23 -12.63
N ASP A 93 11.35 8.26 -13.00
CA ASP A 93 11.20 7.35 -14.13
C ASP A 93 10.97 5.89 -13.70
N GLU A 94 10.93 5.58 -12.40
CA GLU A 94 10.69 4.23 -11.88
C GLU A 94 9.76 4.23 -10.65
N LYS A 95 8.68 3.45 -10.71
CA LYS A 95 7.66 3.35 -9.65
C LYS A 95 7.13 1.93 -9.49
N ILE A 96 6.76 1.58 -8.26
CA ILE A 96 6.02 0.35 -7.96
C ILE A 96 4.55 0.71 -7.75
N VAL A 97 3.67 0.03 -8.47
CA VAL A 97 2.22 0.28 -8.46
C VAL A 97 1.45 -1.00 -8.20
N LEU A 98 0.48 -0.94 -7.31
CA LEU A 98 -0.56 -1.96 -7.18
C LEU A 98 -1.71 -1.61 -8.12
N LYS A 99 -1.98 -2.49 -9.07
CA LYS A 99 -3.07 -2.31 -10.04
C LYS A 99 -4.37 -2.95 -9.57
N PRO A 100 -5.52 -2.61 -10.18
CA PRO A 100 -6.83 -3.13 -9.79
C PRO A 100 -6.99 -4.66 -9.95
N ASP A 101 -6.12 -5.30 -10.72
CA ASP A 101 -6.02 -6.75 -10.90
C ASP A 101 -5.34 -7.47 -9.72
N ASN A 102 -5.03 -6.74 -8.64
CA ASN A 102 -4.37 -7.26 -7.44
C ASN A 102 -2.91 -7.71 -7.65
N ALA A 103 -2.24 -7.17 -8.67
CA ALA A 103 -0.83 -7.43 -8.95
C ALA A 103 0.04 -6.18 -8.76
N PHE A 104 1.27 -6.39 -8.31
CA PHE A 104 2.29 -5.35 -8.29
C PHE A 104 2.94 -5.26 -9.66
N TYR A 105 3.22 -4.02 -10.08
CA TYR A 105 3.91 -3.73 -11.32
C TYR A 105 5.05 -2.76 -11.06
N LEU A 106 6.22 -3.08 -11.58
CA LEU A 106 7.28 -2.14 -11.81
C LEU A 106 6.99 -1.39 -13.10
N LEU A 107 6.83 -0.07 -12.97
CA LEU A 107 6.76 0.84 -14.09
C LEU A 107 8.10 1.53 -14.23
N LYS A 108 8.72 1.47 -15.40
CA LYS A 108 10.01 2.09 -15.65
C LYS A 108 10.04 2.75 -17.02
N VAL A 109 10.74 3.87 -17.16
CA VAL A 109 11.02 4.46 -18.48
C VAL A 109 12.43 4.05 -18.93
N GLU A 110 12.51 3.28 -20.01
CA GLU A 110 13.77 2.89 -20.63
C GLU A 110 13.77 3.32 -22.11
N ASN A 111 14.84 3.97 -22.56
CA ASN A 111 14.96 4.45 -23.94
C ASN A 111 13.73 5.26 -24.44
N ASP A 112 13.20 6.15 -23.59
CA ASP A 112 11.97 6.92 -23.85
C ASP A 112 10.73 6.06 -24.14
N GLN A 113 10.66 4.85 -23.57
CA GLN A 113 9.50 3.97 -23.63
C GLN A 113 9.09 3.54 -22.23
N LEU A 114 7.78 3.45 -22.00
CA LEU A 114 7.24 2.91 -20.76
C LEU A 114 7.32 1.38 -20.80
N VAL A 115 8.12 0.82 -19.91
CA VAL A 115 8.23 -0.61 -19.63
C VAL A 115 7.39 -0.91 -18.40
N THR A 116 6.60 -1.99 -18.48
CA THR A 116 5.76 -2.46 -17.37
C THR A 116 6.06 -3.93 -17.13
N VAL A 117 6.50 -4.26 -15.92
CA VAL A 117 6.85 -5.63 -15.52
C VAL A 117 6.01 -6.00 -14.32
N GLN A 118 5.29 -7.11 -14.39
CA GLN A 118 4.59 -7.66 -13.23
C GLN A 118 5.62 -8.22 -12.24
N ILE A 119 5.42 -7.93 -10.96
CA ILE A 119 6.25 -8.42 -9.87
C ILE A 119 5.47 -9.50 -9.14
N ASP A 120 6.06 -10.67 -9.01
CA ASP A 120 5.50 -11.73 -8.17
C ASP A 120 5.60 -11.33 -6.69
N ASP A 121 4.60 -11.72 -5.90
CA ASP A 121 4.44 -11.26 -4.52
C ASP A 121 5.68 -11.54 -3.67
N LEU A 122 6.27 -12.72 -3.85
CA LEU A 122 7.47 -13.12 -3.14
C LEU A 122 8.70 -12.32 -3.58
N ASP A 123 8.72 -11.75 -4.78
CA ASP A 123 9.87 -11.04 -5.34
C ASP A 123 9.82 -9.52 -5.07
N ILE A 124 8.76 -9.03 -4.43
CA ILE A 124 8.62 -7.60 -4.09
C ILE A 124 9.79 -7.08 -3.24
N HIS A 125 10.43 -7.97 -2.48
CA HIS A 125 11.56 -7.66 -1.61
C HIS A 125 12.83 -7.25 -2.37
N ASP A 126 12.96 -7.64 -3.64
CA ASP A 126 14.06 -7.22 -4.51
C ASP A 126 13.96 -5.74 -4.90
N TYR A 127 12.76 -5.17 -4.80
CA TYR A 127 12.46 -3.79 -5.18
C TYR A 127 12.26 -2.86 -3.98
N MET A 128 11.73 -3.38 -2.87
CA MET A 128 11.51 -2.61 -1.65
C MET A 128 11.50 -3.48 -0.39
N SER A 129 11.94 -2.93 0.74
CA SER A 129 11.86 -3.67 2.02
C SER A 129 10.42 -3.84 2.49
N TYR A 130 10.16 -4.89 3.27
CA TYR A 130 8.85 -5.10 3.89
C TYR A 130 8.43 -3.94 4.80
N ASP A 131 9.36 -3.36 5.56
CA ASP A 131 9.10 -2.17 6.37
C ASP A 131 8.59 -1.00 5.51
N THR A 132 9.19 -0.79 4.33
CA THR A 132 8.75 0.24 3.38
C THR A 132 7.36 -0.06 2.86
N LEU A 133 7.04 -1.34 2.62
CA LEU A 133 5.71 -1.77 2.18
C LEU A 133 4.67 -1.51 3.27
N PHE A 134 4.94 -1.85 4.53
CA PHE A 134 4.07 -1.52 5.66
C PHE A 134 3.91 -0.01 5.85
N ASP A 135 5.00 0.76 5.72
CA ASP A 135 4.94 2.21 5.80
C ASP A 135 4.08 2.81 4.68
N SER A 136 4.06 2.22 3.48
CA SER A 136 3.18 2.65 2.39
C SER A 136 1.70 2.51 2.76
N VAL A 137 1.32 1.41 3.43
CA VAL A 137 -0.05 1.20 3.95
C VAL A 137 -0.39 2.24 5.00
N LYS A 138 0.52 2.47 5.96
CA LYS A 138 0.33 3.48 7.01
C LYS A 138 0.15 4.88 6.43
N LYS A 139 1.00 5.29 5.49
CA LYS A 139 0.90 6.60 4.81
C LYS A 139 -0.41 6.72 4.04
N SER A 140 -0.83 5.64 3.37
CA SER A 140 -2.10 5.59 2.65
C SER A 140 -3.29 5.78 3.58
N LEU A 141 -3.31 5.10 4.74
CA LEU A 141 -4.34 5.27 5.77
C LEU A 141 -4.40 6.70 6.30
N ILE A 142 -3.25 7.31 6.61
CA ILE A 142 -3.17 8.70 7.08
C ILE A 142 -3.79 9.63 6.04
N LYS A 143 -3.45 9.45 4.75
CA LYS A 143 -4.00 10.25 3.66
C LYS A 143 -5.52 10.08 3.50
N CYS A 144 -6.04 8.86 3.67
CA CYS A 144 -7.48 8.60 3.69
C CYS A 144 -8.19 9.36 4.80
N ILE A 145 -7.63 9.35 6.02
CA ILE A 145 -8.21 10.05 7.17
C ILE A 145 -8.25 11.55 6.90
N GLN A 146 -7.13 12.13 6.45
CA GLN A 146 -7.05 13.55 6.12
C GLN A 146 -8.07 13.96 5.06
N LYS A 147 -8.20 13.19 3.97
CA LYS A 147 -9.18 13.47 2.91
C LYS A 147 -10.61 13.41 3.42
N ASN A 148 -10.94 12.42 4.27
CA ASN A 148 -12.27 12.33 4.86
C ASN A 148 -12.57 13.53 5.78
N GLU A 149 -11.59 13.99 6.56
CA GLU A 149 -11.74 15.17 7.41
C GLU A 149 -11.97 16.45 6.59
N GLU A 150 -11.23 16.62 5.50
CA GLU A 150 -11.43 17.72 4.54
C GLU A 150 -12.83 17.69 3.93
N ASP A 151 -13.31 16.52 3.49
CA ASP A 151 -14.66 16.35 2.94
C ASP A 151 -15.75 16.70 3.97
N ILE A 152 -15.58 16.27 5.23
CA ILE A 152 -16.50 16.61 6.32
C ILE A 152 -16.57 18.13 6.54
N LEU A 153 -15.43 18.82 6.51
CA LEU A 153 -15.37 20.27 6.65
C LEU A 153 -16.06 20.98 5.48
N ALA A 154 -15.86 20.49 4.26
CA ALA A 154 -16.51 21.01 3.05
C ALA A 154 -18.03 20.85 3.12
N TYR A 155 -18.53 19.69 3.57
CA TYR A 155 -19.96 19.46 3.75
C TYR A 155 -20.56 20.38 4.81
N ARG A 156 -19.89 20.54 5.96
CA ARG A 156 -20.35 21.46 7.01
C ARG A 156 -20.41 22.91 6.52
N SER A 157 -19.39 23.36 5.79
CA SER A 157 -19.39 24.71 5.20
C SER A 157 -20.55 24.90 4.20
N THR A 158 -20.80 23.90 3.35
CA THR A 158 -21.87 23.93 2.37
C THR A 158 -23.24 23.98 3.04
N MET A 159 -23.46 23.17 4.09
CA MET A 159 -24.68 23.19 4.89
C MET A 159 -24.95 24.59 5.47
N LEU A 160 -23.95 25.23 6.08
CA LEU A 160 -24.10 26.58 6.64
C LEU A 160 -24.46 27.63 5.58
N LYS A 161 -23.91 27.51 4.36
CA LYS A 161 -24.29 28.40 3.23
C LYS A 161 -25.75 28.18 2.83
N ILE A 162 -26.19 26.93 2.72
CA ILE A 162 -27.58 26.58 2.40
C ILE A 162 -28.53 27.12 3.47
N ASP A 163 -28.21 26.93 4.75
CA ASP A 163 -29.03 27.44 5.86
C ASP A 163 -29.15 28.97 5.82
N LYS A 164 -28.07 29.67 5.48
CA LYS A 164 -28.12 31.13 5.27
C LYS A 164 -29.05 31.49 4.12
N TYR A 165 -28.90 30.87 2.96
CA TYR A 165 -29.77 31.14 1.81
C TYR A 165 -31.25 30.84 2.09
N ASN A 166 -31.53 29.78 2.86
CA ASN A 166 -32.89 29.46 3.26
C ASN A 166 -33.49 30.53 4.18
N LYS A 167 -32.73 31.04 5.16
CA LYS A 167 -33.17 32.16 6.01
C LYS A 167 -33.43 33.43 5.20
N ASP A 168 -32.54 33.76 4.27
CA ASP A 168 -32.70 34.92 3.40
C ASP A 168 -33.99 34.77 2.53
N LEU A 169 -34.26 33.57 2.02
CA LEU A 169 -35.50 33.27 1.27
C LEU A 169 -36.76 33.37 2.14
N GLU A 170 -36.72 32.85 3.37
CA GLU A 170 -37.83 32.96 4.33
C GLU A 170 -38.15 34.41 4.66
N GLU A 171 -37.13 35.26 4.82
CA GLU A 171 -37.30 36.70 5.03
C GLU A 171 -37.95 37.38 3.81
N ILE A 172 -37.46 37.10 2.60
CA ILE A 172 -38.04 37.62 1.35
C ILE A 172 -39.51 37.19 1.21
N LEU A 173 -39.83 35.92 1.46
CA LEU A 173 -41.20 35.40 1.40
C LEU A 173 -42.10 36.06 2.44
N SER A 174 -41.59 36.34 3.64
CA SER A 174 -42.32 37.02 4.70
C SER A 174 -42.60 38.49 4.35
N LEU A 175 -41.59 39.19 3.80
CA LEU A 175 -41.74 40.56 3.30
C LEU A 175 -42.76 40.64 2.16
N LYS A 176 -42.73 39.67 1.24
CA LYS A 176 -43.72 39.58 0.15
C LYS A 176 -45.13 39.43 0.70
N LYS A 177 -45.37 38.49 1.63
CA LYS A 177 -46.69 38.30 2.26
C LYS A 177 -47.20 39.57 2.94
N ALA A 178 -46.35 40.24 3.72
CA ALA A 178 -46.71 41.50 4.39
C ALA A 178 -47.06 42.63 3.40
N THR A 179 -46.44 42.62 2.21
CA THR A 179 -46.73 43.61 1.15
C THR A 179 -48.05 43.28 0.43
N ASP A 180 -48.30 42.00 0.16
CA ASP A 180 -49.54 41.52 -0.45
C ASP A 180 -50.76 41.77 0.47
N GLU A 181 -50.61 41.60 1.78
CA GLU A 181 -51.65 41.91 2.79
C GLU A 181 -51.94 43.42 2.89
N LYS A 182 -50.91 44.28 2.79
CA LYS A 182 -51.08 45.74 2.76
C LYS A 182 -51.77 46.22 1.48
N ASN A 183 -51.48 45.62 0.34
CA ASN A 183 -52.10 45.96 -0.95
C ASN A 183 -53.49 45.35 -1.14
N GLY A 184 -53.83 44.28 -0.42
CA GLY A 184 -55.17 43.67 -0.39
C GLY A 184 -56.19 44.41 0.50
N GLY A 185 -55.72 45.19 1.48
CA GLY A 185 -56.56 45.94 2.43
C GLY A 185 -57.23 47.20 1.88
N ASP A 186 -56.79 47.71 0.71
CA ASP A 186 -57.24 49.00 0.19
C ASP A 186 -58.38 48.92 -0.85
N LYS A 187 -58.89 47.72 -1.14
CA LYS A 187 -60.00 47.54 -2.10
C LYS A 187 -61.41 47.53 -1.51
N ASN A 188 -61.58 47.74 -0.21
CA ASN A 188 -62.91 47.73 0.45
C ASN A 188 -63.27 49.05 1.17
N LYS A 189 -62.81 50.19 0.66
CA LYS A 189 -63.30 51.52 1.10
C LYS A 189 -63.55 52.48 -0.06
N ILE A 190 -64.42 52.12 -1.00
CA ILE A 190 -65.16 53.12 -1.79
C ILE A 190 -66.59 52.63 -2.00
N ASN A 191 -67.52 53.35 -1.36
CA ASN A 191 -68.99 53.37 -1.44
C ASN A 191 -69.79 52.10 -1.13
#